data_AF-A0A6S7B149-F1
#
_entry.id   AF-A0A6S7B149-F1
#
_cell.length_a   1.000
_cell.length_b   1.000
_cell.length_c   1.000
_cell.angle_alpha   90.00
_cell.angle_beta   90.00
_cell.angle_gamma   90.00
#
_symmetry.space_group_name_H-M   'P 1'
#
loop_
_entity.id
_entity.type
_entity.pdbx_description
1 polymer ?
#
loop_
_entity_poly.entity_id
_entity_poly.type
_entity_poly.pdbx_seq_one_letter_code
_entity_poly.pdbx_strand_id
1 'polypeptide(L)'
;MARSDPQVNIRMPQELKGRLDAASEGARRSLNLEIVRRLEDSFSESSAHKQTEAALKTFVAASEAQKQIIDVQRRLLERVANMMVLSLDLDPSSSNKVTQQFRDITRRFGQAIAQGNLAEAMEPIVEMVQIGKQTGILDDTGQVKPEHEHLKPKFRAKPAPAQDVGPASTEGTFPPSKNSRFSLQKSRRKPPTG
;
A
#
# COMPACT_ATOMS: atom_id res chain seq x y z
N MET A 1 -8.99 41.24 -45.40
CA MET A 1 -8.78 39.95 -44.71
C MET A 1 -9.81 39.86 -43.60
N ALA A 2 -10.84 39.04 -43.76
CA ALA A 2 -11.90 38.89 -42.77
C ALA A 2 -11.38 38.06 -41.58
N ARG A 3 -11.47 38.58 -40.35
CA ARG A 3 -11.34 37.74 -39.15
C ARG A 3 -12.51 36.77 -39.15
N SER A 4 -12.22 35.48 -39.26
CA SER A 4 -13.20 34.37 -39.38
C SER A 4 -13.76 33.90 -38.04
N ASP A 5 -13.36 34.51 -36.93
CA ASP A 5 -13.77 34.04 -35.60
C ASP A 5 -15.21 34.45 -35.28
N PRO A 6 -16.07 33.51 -34.85
CA PRO A 6 -17.44 33.81 -34.50
C PRO A 6 -17.48 34.75 -33.28
N GLN A 7 -18.10 35.92 -33.44
CA GLN A 7 -18.33 36.84 -32.34
C GLN A 7 -19.60 36.44 -31.59
N VAL A 8 -19.47 36.13 -30.29
CA VAL A 8 -20.59 35.74 -29.43
C VAL A 8 -20.85 36.86 -28.43
N ASN A 9 -22.11 37.31 -28.35
CA ASN A 9 -22.54 38.25 -27.32
C ASN A 9 -23.05 37.48 -26.10
N ILE A 10 -22.27 37.48 -25.01
CA ILE A 10 -22.59 36.75 -23.79
C ILE A 10 -23.35 37.67 -22.83
N ARG A 11 -24.57 37.26 -22.44
CA ARG A 11 -25.33 37.90 -21.36
C ARG A 11 -24.93 37.24 -20.04
N MET A 12 -24.45 38.03 -19.08
CA MET A 12 -24.06 37.54 -17.76
C MET A 12 -24.50 38.47 -16.64
N PRO A 13 -24.74 37.92 -15.42
CA PRO A 13 -25.00 38.73 -14.23
C PRO A 13 -23.84 39.69 -13.93
N GLN A 14 -24.16 40.87 -13.39
CA GLN A 14 -23.16 41.89 -13.06
C GLN A 14 -22.11 41.39 -12.06
N GLU A 15 -22.52 40.59 -11.08
CA GLU A 15 -21.61 39.99 -10.11
C GLU A 15 -20.59 39.05 -10.77
N LEU A 16 -21.04 38.23 -11.73
CA LEU A 16 -20.15 37.32 -12.46
C LEU A 16 -19.14 38.08 -13.32
N LYS A 17 -19.59 39.15 -13.99
CA LYS A 17 -18.70 40.04 -14.73
C LYS A 17 -17.63 40.65 -13.81
N GLY A 18 -18.03 41.18 -12.65
CA GLY A 18 -17.10 41.77 -11.69
C GLY A 18 -16.05 40.78 -11.20
N ARG A 19 -16.43 39.52 -10.97
CA ARG A 19 -15.48 38.44 -10.60
C ARG A 19 -14.51 38.11 -11.73
N LEU A 20 -14.97 38.12 -12.99
CA LEU A 20 -14.12 37.88 -14.15
C LEU A 20 -13.17 39.06 -14.42
N ASP A 21 -13.62 40.30 -14.23
CA ASP A 21 -12.78 41.49 -14.35
C ASP A 21 -11.62 41.41 -13.35
N ALA A 22 -11.90 41.17 -12.07
CA ALA A 22 -10.89 41.01 -11.03
C ALA A 22 -9.92 39.84 -11.31
N ALA A 23 -10.44 38.72 -11.80
CA ALA A 23 -9.62 37.56 -12.18
C ALA A 23 -8.70 37.89 -13.37
N SER A 24 -9.19 38.63 -14.36
CA SER A 24 -8.42 39.03 -15.55
C SER A 24 -7.29 40.00 -15.18
N GLU A 25 -7.55 40.94 -14.27
CA GLU A 25 -6.53 41.85 -13.72
C GLU A 25 -5.44 41.08 -12.97
N GLY A 26 -5.84 40.16 -12.07
CA GLY A 26 -4.90 39.31 -11.33
C GLY A 26 -4.05 38.42 -12.23
N ALA A 27 -4.64 37.90 -13.31
CA ALA A 27 -3.95 37.08 -14.31
C ALA A 27 -3.16 37.89 -15.36
N ARG A 28 -3.26 39.23 -15.34
CA ARG A 28 -2.71 40.15 -16.37
C ARG A 28 -3.15 39.79 -17.79
N ARG A 29 -4.42 39.46 -17.97
CA ARG A 29 -5.05 39.12 -19.25
C ARG A 29 -6.19 40.05 -19.54
N SER A 30 -6.57 40.17 -20.81
CA SER A 30 -7.84 40.80 -21.16
C SER A 30 -9.00 39.92 -20.68
N LEU A 31 -10.13 40.55 -20.36
CA LEU A 31 -11.36 39.85 -19.97
C LEU A 31 -11.74 38.75 -20.97
N ASN A 32 -11.66 39.04 -22.27
CA ASN A 32 -11.96 38.07 -23.33
C ASN A 32 -11.02 36.86 -23.28
N LEU A 33 -9.72 37.08 -23.06
CA LEU A 33 -8.74 36.00 -22.99
C LEU A 33 -8.97 35.13 -21.75
N GLU A 34 -9.34 35.74 -20.63
CA GLU A 34 -9.69 35.00 -19.40
C GLU A 34 -10.96 34.17 -19.56
N ILE A 35 -11.98 34.70 -20.25
CA ILE A 35 -13.20 33.96 -20.58
C ILE A 35 -12.89 32.76 -21.48
N VAL A 36 -12.15 32.98 -22.57
CA VAL A 36 -11.77 31.91 -23.51
C VAL A 36 -10.99 30.83 -22.77
N ARG A 37 -9.98 31.20 -21.99
CA ARG A 37 -9.16 30.25 -21.25
C ARG A 37 -9.96 29.41 -20.26
N ARG A 38 -10.88 30.02 -19.49
CA ARG A 38 -11.73 29.28 -18.56
C ARG A 38 -12.67 28.30 -19.27
N LEU A 39 -13.15 28.67 -20.46
CA LEU A 39 -13.95 27.75 -21.28
C LEU A 39 -13.08 26.59 -21.77
N GLU A 40 -11.89 26.86 -22.31
CA GLU A 40 -10.93 25.83 -22.72
C GLU A 40 -10.57 24.87 -21.56
N ASP A 41 -10.30 25.42 -20.37
CA ASP A 41 -10.01 24.65 -19.17
C ASP A 41 -11.20 23.75 -18.79
N SER A 42 -12.44 24.26 -18.87
CA SER A 42 -13.65 23.48 -18.55
C SER A 42 -13.86 22.27 -19.47
N PHE A 43 -13.44 22.36 -20.74
CA PHE A 43 -13.46 21.23 -21.67
C PHE A 43 -12.27 20.29 -21.46
N SER A 44 -11.14 20.81 -20.99
CA SER A 44 -9.91 20.05 -20.77
C SER A 44 -9.95 19.21 -19.48
N GLU A 45 -10.54 19.72 -18.39
CA GLU A 45 -10.67 18.98 -17.12
C GLU A 45 -11.48 17.69 -17.25
N SER A 46 -12.48 17.66 -18.16
CA SER A 46 -13.26 16.46 -18.49
C SER A 46 -12.41 15.34 -19.10
N SER A 47 -11.33 15.69 -19.79
CA SER A 47 -10.40 14.73 -20.39
C SER A 47 -9.34 14.23 -19.39
N ALA A 48 -8.85 15.12 -18.51
CA ALA A 48 -7.89 14.77 -17.47
C ALA A 48 -8.50 13.83 -16.40
N HIS A 49 -9.77 14.02 -16.04
CA HIS A 49 -10.47 13.12 -15.12
C HIS A 49 -10.67 11.71 -15.70
N LYS A 50 -10.92 11.59 -17.00
CA LYS A 50 -11.05 10.28 -17.67
C LYS A 50 -9.72 9.54 -17.78
N GLN A 51 -8.64 10.27 -18.03
CA GLN A 51 -7.29 9.67 -18.10
C GLN A 51 -6.80 9.20 -16.73
N THR A 52 -7.08 9.95 -15.68
CA THR A 52 -6.72 9.56 -14.30
C THR A 52 -7.51 8.35 -13.81
N GLU A 53 -8.80 8.24 -14.14
CA GLU A 53 -9.61 7.06 -13.80
C GLU A 53 -9.12 5.80 -14.52
N ALA A 54 -8.76 5.91 -15.81
CA ALA A 54 -8.21 4.81 -16.57
C ALA A 54 -6.85 4.34 -16.01
N ALA A 55 -5.97 5.27 -15.65
CA ALA A 55 -4.68 4.97 -15.03
C ALA A 55 -4.82 4.32 -13.65
N LEU A 56 -5.83 4.70 -12.87
CA LEU A 56 -6.08 4.09 -11.57
C LEU A 56 -6.58 2.65 -11.71
N LYS A 57 -7.45 2.37 -12.68
CA LYS A 57 -7.94 1.01 -12.96
C LYS A 57 -6.82 0.07 -13.42
N THR A 58 -5.92 0.54 -14.28
CA THR A 58 -4.77 -0.27 -14.71
C THR A 58 -3.80 -0.52 -13.57
N PHE A 59 -3.57 0.46 -12.69
CA PHE A 59 -2.74 0.28 -11.50
C PHE A 59 -3.34 -0.76 -10.52
N VAL A 60 -4.65 -0.71 -10.27
CA VAL A 60 -5.34 -1.68 -9.40
C VAL A 60 -5.22 -3.09 -9.98
N ALA A 61 -5.46 -3.27 -11.28
CA ALA A 61 -5.31 -4.57 -11.94
C ALA A 61 -3.86 -5.10 -11.89
N ALA A 62 -2.87 -4.22 -12.09
CA ALA A 62 -1.46 -4.58 -11.98
C ALA A 62 -1.08 -4.97 -10.53
N SER A 63 -1.61 -4.25 -9.54
CA SER A 63 -1.41 -4.56 -8.11
C SER A 63 -2.02 -5.90 -7.72
N GLU A 64 -3.19 -6.24 -8.25
CA GLU A 64 -3.82 -7.55 -8.02
C GLU A 64 -3.01 -8.69 -8.64
N ALA A 65 -2.47 -8.52 -9.84
CA ALA A 65 -1.56 -9.49 -10.44
C ALA A 65 -0.28 -9.66 -9.58
N GLN A 66 0.22 -8.59 -8.98
CA GLN A 66 1.41 -8.62 -8.13
C GLN A 66 1.18 -9.40 -6.80
N LYS A 67 -0.05 -9.40 -6.27
CA LYS A 67 -0.41 -10.22 -5.09
C LYS A 67 -0.20 -11.72 -5.36
N GLN A 68 -0.49 -12.20 -6.56
CA GLN A 68 -0.31 -13.61 -6.90
C GLN A 68 1.17 -14.03 -6.85
N ILE A 69 2.08 -13.12 -7.23
CA ILE A 69 3.53 -13.36 -7.15
C ILE A 69 3.99 -13.47 -5.69
N ILE A 70 3.49 -12.58 -4.81
CA ILE A 70 3.79 -12.62 -3.38
C ILE A 70 3.28 -13.92 -2.75
N ASP A 71 2.09 -14.38 -3.12
CA ASP A 71 1.54 -15.64 -2.61
C ASP A 71 2.37 -16.86 -3.06
N VAL A 72 2.87 -16.85 -4.30
CA VAL A 72 3.80 -17.89 -4.79
C VAL A 72 5.11 -17.87 -3.98
N GLN A 73 5.69 -16.70 -3.73
CA GLN A 73 6.91 -16.55 -2.93
C GLN A 73 6.70 -17.02 -1.49
N ARG A 74 5.56 -16.69 -0.87
CA ARG A 74 5.23 -17.14 0.49
C ARG A 74 5.13 -18.65 0.58
N ARG A 75 4.43 -19.30 -0.36
CA ARG A 75 4.33 -20.77 -0.41
C ARG A 75 5.70 -21.41 -0.59
N LEU A 76 6.59 -20.78 -1.35
CA LEU A 76 7.95 -21.25 -1.54
C LEU A 76 8.76 -21.17 -0.25
N LEU A 77 8.70 -20.04 0.46
CA LEU A 77 9.39 -19.86 1.74
C LEU A 77 8.90 -20.85 2.81
N GLU A 78 7.60 -21.08 2.89
CA GLU A 78 7.02 -22.09 3.78
C GLU A 78 7.56 -23.49 3.45
N ARG A 79 7.61 -23.88 2.17
CA ARG A 79 8.20 -25.16 1.75
C ARG A 79 9.66 -25.30 2.18
N VAL A 80 10.47 -24.25 1.97
CA VAL A 80 11.89 -24.27 2.35
C VAL A 80 12.06 -24.45 3.84
N ALA A 81 11.27 -23.74 4.64
CA ALA A 81 11.35 -23.87 6.08
C ALA A 81 10.97 -25.27 6.56
N ASN A 82 9.93 -25.87 5.99
CA ASN A 82 9.54 -27.25 6.28
C ASN A 82 10.68 -28.22 5.93
N MET A 83 11.34 -28.00 4.80
CA MET A 83 12.45 -28.79 4.31
C MET A 83 13.72 -28.63 5.14
N MET A 84 14.00 -27.44 5.67
CA MET A 84 15.11 -27.24 6.61
C MET A 84 14.90 -27.94 7.95
N VAL A 85 13.68 -27.93 8.47
CA VAL A 85 13.37 -28.66 9.72
C VAL A 85 13.60 -30.15 9.50
N LEU A 86 13.16 -30.68 8.37
CA LEU A 86 13.45 -32.06 7.98
C LEU A 86 14.93 -32.35 7.86
N SER A 87 15.75 -31.43 7.35
CA SER A 87 17.20 -31.65 7.19
C SER A 87 17.98 -31.62 8.50
N LEU A 88 17.51 -30.87 9.49
CA LEU A 88 18.10 -30.80 10.82
C LEU A 88 17.90 -32.09 11.63
N ASP A 89 16.81 -32.82 11.39
CA ASP A 89 16.51 -34.10 12.04
C ASP A 89 17.18 -35.31 11.36
N LEU A 90 17.94 -35.11 10.29
CA LEU A 90 18.64 -36.19 9.59
C LEU A 90 19.93 -36.59 10.30
N ASP A 91 20.14 -37.91 10.45
CA ASP A 91 21.40 -38.45 11.00
C ASP A 91 22.60 -37.99 10.12
N PRO A 92 23.57 -37.26 10.70
CA PRO A 92 24.74 -36.78 9.98
C PRO A 92 25.62 -37.92 9.43
N SER A 93 25.52 -39.13 9.98
CA SER A 93 26.28 -40.31 9.56
C SER A 93 25.58 -41.11 8.46
N SER A 94 24.39 -40.70 8.03
CA SER A 94 23.61 -41.40 7.01
C SER A 94 24.38 -41.49 5.67
N SER A 95 24.56 -42.73 5.21
CA SER A 95 25.10 -43.08 3.88
C SER A 95 24.05 -42.97 2.77
N ASN A 96 22.80 -42.62 3.11
CA ASN A 96 21.74 -42.47 2.13
C ASN A 96 22.00 -41.24 1.25
N LYS A 97 22.12 -41.47 -0.05
CA LYS A 97 22.41 -40.44 -1.06
C LYS A 97 21.40 -39.28 -1.01
N VAL A 98 20.13 -39.55 -0.77
CA VAL A 98 19.09 -38.51 -0.68
C VAL A 98 19.34 -37.61 0.53
N THR A 99 19.68 -38.20 1.67
CA THR A 99 20.02 -37.47 2.91
C THR A 99 21.27 -36.62 2.75
N GLN A 100 22.27 -37.09 2.00
CA GLN A 100 23.48 -36.32 1.70
C GLN A 100 23.19 -35.17 0.74
N GLN A 101 22.49 -35.43 -0.36
CA GLN A 101 22.05 -34.42 -1.33
C GLN A 101 21.27 -33.31 -0.64
N PHE A 102 20.34 -33.66 0.25
CA PHE A 102 19.50 -32.69 0.94
C PHE A 102 20.28 -31.78 1.90
N ARG A 103 21.28 -32.34 2.60
CA ARG A 103 22.20 -31.55 3.44
C ARG A 103 23.04 -30.59 2.62
N ASP A 104 23.58 -31.05 1.50
CA ASP A 104 24.38 -30.21 0.61
C ASP A 104 23.56 -29.06 0.01
N ILE A 105 22.31 -29.33 -0.39
CA ILE A 105 21.38 -28.30 -0.86
C ILE A 105 21.04 -27.31 0.26
N THR A 106 20.80 -27.78 1.48
CA THR A 106 20.54 -26.90 2.65
C THR A 106 21.76 -26.01 2.95
N ARG A 107 22.97 -26.54 2.85
CA ARG A 107 24.22 -25.78 3.05
C ARG A 107 24.37 -24.68 1.99
N ARG A 108 24.17 -25.01 0.71
CA ARG A 108 24.23 -24.02 -0.39
C ARG A 108 23.20 -22.91 -0.20
N PHE A 109 21.98 -23.26 0.18
CA PHE A 109 20.95 -22.27 0.49
C PHE A 109 21.38 -21.34 1.63
N GLY A 110 21.86 -21.91 2.76
CA GLY A 110 22.31 -21.11 3.89
C GLY A 110 23.47 -20.17 3.54
N GLN A 111 24.39 -20.60 2.69
CA GLN A 111 25.49 -19.77 2.19
C GLN A 111 24.99 -18.61 1.32
N ALA A 112 24.08 -18.87 0.38
CA ALA A 112 23.50 -17.83 -0.49
C ALA A 112 22.73 -16.77 0.33
N ILE A 113 21.97 -17.20 1.35
CA ILE A 113 21.29 -16.28 2.27
C ILE A 113 22.28 -15.46 3.10
N ALA A 114 23.33 -16.09 3.64
CA ALA A 114 24.36 -15.38 4.41
C ALA A 114 25.10 -14.32 3.59
N GLN A 115 25.19 -14.52 2.26
CA GLN A 115 25.80 -13.57 1.32
C GLN A 115 24.81 -12.51 0.81
N GLY A 116 23.54 -12.58 1.20
CA GLY A 116 22.50 -11.66 0.71
C GLY A 116 22.12 -11.87 -0.75
N ASN A 117 22.54 -12.97 -1.37
CA ASN A 117 22.27 -13.27 -2.77
C ASN A 117 21.00 -14.11 -2.92
N LEU A 118 19.85 -13.43 -2.98
CA LEU A 118 18.55 -14.09 -3.06
C LEU A 118 18.38 -14.88 -4.37
N ALA A 119 19.00 -14.43 -5.47
CA ALA A 119 18.90 -15.12 -6.76
C ALA A 119 19.56 -16.51 -6.70
N GLU A 120 20.76 -16.60 -6.12
CA GLU A 120 21.44 -17.88 -5.90
C GLU A 120 20.74 -18.74 -4.85
N ALA A 121 20.04 -18.13 -3.88
CA ALA A 121 19.26 -18.87 -2.91
C ALA A 121 18.06 -19.60 -3.56
N MET A 122 17.61 -19.19 -4.75
CA MET A 122 16.46 -19.83 -5.43
C MET A 122 16.80 -21.19 -6.05
N GLU A 123 18.02 -21.39 -6.54
CA GLU A 123 18.45 -22.66 -7.17
C GLU A 123 18.31 -23.86 -6.21
N PRO A 124 18.88 -23.82 -4.99
CA PRO A 124 18.68 -24.88 -4.00
C PRO A 124 17.21 -25.17 -3.71
N ILE A 125 16.34 -24.16 -3.73
CA ILE A 125 14.93 -24.34 -3.43
C ILE A 125 14.23 -25.19 -4.51
N VAL A 126 14.51 -24.90 -5.78
CA VAL A 126 13.96 -25.67 -6.89
C VAL A 126 14.41 -27.12 -6.80
N GLU A 127 15.68 -27.37 -6.49
CA GLU A 127 16.22 -28.71 -6.28
C GLU A 127 15.55 -29.43 -5.10
N MET A 128 15.34 -28.74 -3.97
CA MET A 128 14.63 -29.31 -2.81
C MET A 128 13.20 -29.75 -3.15
N VAL A 129 12.46 -28.92 -3.90
CA VAL A 129 11.09 -29.25 -4.33
C VAL A 129 11.10 -30.50 -5.23
N GLN A 130 12.08 -30.60 -6.13
CA GLN A 130 12.20 -31.75 -7.02
C GLN A 130 12.50 -33.05 -6.26
N ILE A 131 13.40 -33.00 -5.27
CA ILE A 131 13.67 -34.15 -4.40
C ILE A 131 12.44 -34.52 -3.58
N GLY A 132 11.70 -33.54 -3.05
CA GLY A 132 10.45 -33.78 -2.35
C GLY A 132 9.41 -34.51 -3.20
N LYS A 133 9.32 -34.19 -4.50
CA LYS A 133 8.47 -34.92 -5.44
C LYS A 133 8.97 -36.34 -5.71
N GLN A 134 10.27 -36.51 -5.95
CA GLN A 134 10.89 -37.82 -6.23
C GLN A 134 10.77 -38.79 -5.05
N THR A 135 10.85 -38.28 -3.83
CA THR A 135 10.75 -39.05 -2.59
C THR A 135 9.30 -39.34 -2.20
N GLY A 136 8.32 -38.81 -2.94
CA GLY A 136 6.89 -38.97 -2.66
C GLY A 136 6.37 -38.11 -1.50
N ILE A 137 7.22 -37.29 -0.88
CA ILE A 137 6.86 -36.37 0.21
C ILE A 137 5.92 -35.28 -0.29
N LEU A 138 6.17 -34.79 -1.50
CA LEU A 138 5.37 -33.78 -2.18
C LEU A 138 4.56 -34.39 -3.33
N ASP A 139 3.36 -33.86 -3.58
CA ASP A 139 2.57 -34.14 -4.77
C ASP A 139 3.02 -33.30 -5.99
N ASP A 140 2.35 -33.48 -7.13
CA ASP A 140 2.70 -32.76 -8.37
C ASP A 140 2.51 -31.24 -8.27
N THR A 141 1.63 -30.80 -7.37
CA THR A 141 1.42 -29.38 -7.04
C THR A 141 2.48 -28.84 -6.08
N GLY A 142 3.33 -29.73 -5.54
CA GLY A 142 4.37 -29.44 -4.55
C GLY A 142 3.83 -29.31 -3.12
N GLN A 143 2.63 -29.79 -2.84
CA GLN A 143 2.07 -29.84 -1.48
C GLN A 143 2.53 -31.12 -0.78
N VAL A 144 2.71 -31.05 0.54
CA VAL A 144 3.04 -32.24 1.35
C VAL A 144 1.84 -33.18 1.33
N LYS A 145 2.05 -34.44 0.95
CA LYS A 145 0.98 -35.44 0.94
C LYS A 145 0.42 -35.70 2.34
N PRO A 146 -0.86 -36.11 2.49
CA PRO A 146 -1.48 -36.34 3.79
C PRO A 146 -0.71 -37.32 4.68
N GLU A 147 -0.12 -38.37 4.11
CA GLU A 147 0.72 -39.34 4.83
C GLU A 147 1.96 -38.70 5.50
N HIS A 148 2.42 -37.57 4.97
CA HIS A 148 3.59 -36.81 5.43
C HIS A 148 3.20 -35.52 6.16
N GLU A 149 1.93 -35.31 6.47
CA GLU A 149 1.43 -34.08 7.09
C GLU A 149 2.04 -33.81 8.48
N HIS A 150 2.47 -34.86 9.18
CA HIS A 150 3.22 -34.76 10.44
C HIS A 150 4.57 -34.05 10.30
N LEU A 151 5.11 -33.93 9.08
CA LEU A 151 6.34 -33.22 8.76
C LEU A 151 6.13 -31.71 8.53
N LYS A 152 4.88 -31.23 8.47
CA LYS A 152 4.62 -29.79 8.41
C LYS A 152 5.11 -29.17 9.73
N PRO A 153 6.04 -28.21 9.71
CA PRO A 153 6.47 -27.53 10.91
C PRO A 153 5.25 -26.85 11.49
N LYS A 154 5.01 -27.15 12.75
CA LYS A 154 4.13 -26.36 13.58
C LYS A 154 4.86 -25.05 13.81
N PHE A 155 4.74 -24.12 12.87
CA PHE A 155 5.02 -22.72 13.12
C PHE A 155 4.05 -22.26 14.20
N ARG A 156 4.40 -22.54 15.45
CA ARG A 156 3.79 -21.89 16.59
C ARG A 156 4.26 -20.46 16.44
N ALA A 157 3.44 -19.62 15.79
CA ALA A 157 3.62 -18.19 15.87
C ALA A 157 3.77 -17.92 17.37
N LYS A 158 4.98 -17.57 17.82
CA LYS A 158 5.12 -16.99 19.15
C LYS A 158 4.11 -15.84 19.12
N PRO A 159 3.12 -15.79 20.03
CA PRO A 159 2.32 -14.59 20.14
C PRO A 159 3.32 -13.44 20.22
N ALA A 160 3.12 -12.43 19.38
CA ALA A 160 3.96 -11.23 19.42
C ALA A 160 4.12 -10.86 20.90
N PRO A 161 5.35 -10.59 21.38
CA PRO A 161 5.52 -10.17 22.76
C PRO A 161 4.50 -9.06 23.00
N ALA A 162 3.61 -9.28 23.97
CA ALA A 162 2.58 -8.31 24.30
C ALA A 162 3.31 -6.98 24.41
N GLN A 163 3.00 -6.05 23.50
CA GLN A 163 3.47 -4.70 23.66
C GLN A 163 2.83 -4.26 24.97
N ASP A 164 3.67 -4.16 25.99
CA ASP A 164 3.35 -3.59 27.27
C ASP A 164 3.07 -2.11 27.01
N VAL A 165 1.85 -1.83 26.54
CA VAL A 165 1.28 -0.49 26.55
C VAL A 165 1.07 -0.19 28.03
N GLY A 166 2.13 0.36 28.64
CA GLY A 166 2.13 0.79 30.02
C GLY A 166 0.90 1.65 30.33
N PRO A 167 0.44 1.63 31.59
CA PRO A 167 -0.81 2.27 31.97
C PRO A 167 -0.78 3.75 31.61
N ALA A 168 -1.82 4.17 30.89
CA ALA A 168 -2.12 5.57 30.63
C ALA A 168 -2.10 6.33 31.96
N SER A 169 -1.00 7.05 32.19
CA SER A 169 -0.89 7.99 33.30
C SER A 169 -1.79 9.17 32.97
N THR A 170 -2.97 9.12 33.57
CA THR A 170 -3.79 10.29 33.86
C THR A 170 -3.07 11.14 34.91
N GLU A 171 -3.37 12.44 34.92
CA GLU A 171 -2.95 13.46 35.89
C GLU A 171 -1.63 14.21 35.61
N GLY A 172 -1.80 15.34 34.90
CA GLY A 172 -0.84 16.43 34.81
C GLY A 172 -1.56 17.76 35.05
N THR A 173 -1.65 18.13 36.33
CA THR A 173 -2.20 19.36 36.90
C THR A 173 -1.66 20.63 36.23
N PHE A 174 -2.55 21.43 35.62
CA PHE A 174 -2.27 22.83 35.25
C PHE A 174 -2.72 23.78 36.38
N PRO A 175 -1.86 24.65 36.92
CA PRO A 175 -2.29 25.68 37.87
C PRO A 175 -3.00 26.85 37.16
N PRO A 176 -3.92 27.56 37.84
CA PRO A 176 -4.70 28.64 37.24
C PRO A 176 -3.88 29.94 37.12
N SER A 177 -3.79 30.47 35.90
CA SER A 177 -3.31 31.82 35.62
C SER A 177 -4.34 32.86 36.07
N LYS A 178 -3.89 33.82 36.89
CA LYS A 178 -4.65 35.01 37.29
C LYS A 178 -4.61 36.05 36.17
N ASN A 179 -5.70 36.83 36.09
CA ASN A 179 -5.90 38.06 35.31
C ASN A 179 -6.35 37.90 33.85
N SER A 180 -7.66 38.07 33.61
CA SER A 180 -8.15 39.26 32.93
C SER A 180 -9.66 39.36 33.08
N ARG A 181 -10.10 40.40 33.78
CA ARG A 181 -11.48 40.89 33.81
C ARG A 181 -11.81 41.42 32.41
N PHE A 182 -12.80 40.85 31.73
CA PHE A 182 -13.60 41.60 30.78
C PHE A 182 -15.08 41.29 30.98
N SER A 183 -15.80 42.35 31.36
CA SER A 183 -17.22 42.45 31.62
C SER A 183 -18.05 42.25 30.37
N LEU A 184 -19.03 41.35 30.41
CA LEU A 184 -20.20 41.40 29.51
C LEU A 184 -21.48 41.57 30.33
N GLN A 185 -21.94 42.81 30.35
CA GLN A 185 -23.19 43.26 30.95
C GLN A 185 -24.33 42.90 29.99
N LYS A 186 -25.09 41.83 30.28
CA LYS A 186 -26.33 41.52 29.57
C LYS A 186 -27.45 42.43 30.08
N SER A 187 -27.74 43.50 29.33
CA SER A 187 -28.94 44.32 29.51
C SER A 187 -30.15 43.62 28.88
N ARG A 188 -31.07 43.17 29.73
CA ARG A 188 -32.40 42.68 29.36
C ARG A 188 -33.31 43.89 29.11
N ARG A 189 -33.75 44.12 27.87
CA ARG A 189 -34.90 44.99 27.59
C ARG A 189 -36.18 44.16 27.62
N LYS A 190 -37.11 44.55 28.50
CA LYS A 190 -38.52 44.14 28.48
C LYS A 190 -39.29 44.87 27.36
N PRO A 191 -40.38 44.30 26.84
CA PRO A 191 -41.21 44.92 25.81
C PRO A 191 -42.17 45.96 26.40
N PRO A 192 -42.65 46.93 25.60
CA PRO A 192 -43.64 47.91 26.05
C PRO A 192 -45.06 47.34 25.96
N THR A 193 -45.82 47.55 27.03
CA THR A 193 -47.29 47.51 27.07
C THR A 193 -47.76 48.89 27.47
N GLY A 194 -48.70 49.45 26.69
CA GLY A 194 -49.43 50.69 27.00
C GLY A 194 -48.90 51.90 26.24
#